data_AF-A0A7X1HGM1-F1
#
_entry.id   AF-A0A7X1HGM1-F1
#
_cell.length_a   1.000
_cell.length_b   1.000
_cell.length_c   1.000
_cell.angle_alpha   90.00
_cell.angle_beta   90.00
_cell.angle_gamma   90.00
#
_symmetry.space_group_name_H-M   'P 1'
#
loop_
_entity.id
_entity.type
_entity.pdbx_description
1 polymer ?
#
loop_
_entity_poly.entity_id
_entity_poly.type
_entity_poly.pdbx_seq_one_letter_code
_entity_poly.pdbx_strand_id
1 'polypeptide(L)'
;MPEKRMEVANCARTEVHGQWFVTFDVAMQGYVITTVDAPLMSGRILWSHAAFHGFRDFDPKEKTELEAAVGRILLGEAGLQIEGDKASGQCRH
;
A
#
# COMPACT_ATOMS: atom_id res chain seq x y z
N MET A 1 -18.98 19.29 -10.30
CA MET A 1 -18.90 18.66 -8.97
C MET A 1 -17.50 18.09 -8.84
N PRO A 2 -16.69 18.44 -7.82
CA PRO A 2 -15.40 17.77 -7.65
C PRO A 2 -15.67 16.28 -7.47
N GLU A 3 -15.10 15.46 -8.34
CA GLU A 3 -15.24 14.00 -8.25
C GLU A 3 -14.74 13.57 -6.87
N LYS A 4 -15.50 12.65 -6.26
CA LYS A 4 -15.20 12.05 -4.95
C LYS A 4 -13.92 11.19 -5.10
N ARG A 5 -12.77 11.83 -5.13
CA ARG A 5 -11.48 11.14 -5.35
C ARG A 5 -11.00 10.55 -4.05
N MET A 6 -10.97 9.23 -3.99
CA MET A 6 -10.30 8.51 -2.91
C MET A 6 -8.81 8.41 -3.21
N GLU A 7 -8.00 8.56 -2.18
CA GLU A 7 -6.55 8.56 -2.25
C GLU A 7 -5.99 7.52 -1.28
N VAL A 8 -4.88 6.89 -1.66
CA VAL A 8 -4.13 5.98 -0.79
C VAL A 8 -3.02 6.78 -0.11
N ALA A 9 -2.95 6.70 1.22
CA ALA A 9 -1.93 7.31 2.05
C ALA A 9 -1.32 6.26 3.00
N ASN A 10 -0.16 6.58 3.59
CA ASN A 10 0.51 5.76 4.61
C ASN A 10 0.56 4.25 4.28
N CYS A 11 0.84 3.92 3.02
CA CYS A 11 0.90 2.54 2.56
C CYS A 11 2.18 1.88 3.07
N ALA A 12 2.04 0.71 3.66
CA ALA A 12 3.16 -0.10 4.12
C ALA A 12 2.89 -1.56 3.80
N ARG A 13 3.96 -2.30 3.55
CA ARG A 13 3.93 -3.76 3.36
C ARG A 13 4.73 -4.43 4.46
N THR A 14 4.18 -5.48 5.05
CA THR A 14 4.80 -6.20 6.17
C THR A 14 4.67 -7.71 5.95
N GLU A 15 5.71 -8.44 6.31
CA GLU A 15 5.69 -9.91 6.33
C GLU A 15 5.46 -10.39 7.76
N VAL A 16 4.47 -11.27 7.95
CA VAL A 16 4.15 -11.88 9.23
C VAL A 16 4.05 -13.40 9.01
N HIS A 17 4.93 -14.17 9.66
CA HIS A 17 4.98 -15.64 9.55
C HIS A 17 5.00 -16.17 8.10
N GLY A 18 5.73 -15.52 7.18
CA GLY A 18 5.80 -15.93 5.78
C GLY A 18 4.62 -15.49 4.91
N GLN A 19 3.66 -14.76 5.48
CA GLN A 19 2.51 -14.20 4.77
C GLN A 19 2.67 -12.68 4.67
N TRP A 20 2.50 -12.15 3.46
CA TRP A 20 2.55 -10.71 3.23
C TRP A 20 1.21 -10.05 3.53
N PHE A 21 1.28 -8.86 4.13
CA PHE A 21 0.16 -7.98 4.40
C PHE A 21 0.46 -6.58 3.86
N VAL A 22 -0.59 -5.86 3.50
CA VAL A 22 -0.55 -4.44 3.22
C VAL A 22 -1.45 -3.72 4.22
N THR A 23 -0.93 -2.62 4.76
CA THR A 23 -1.68 -1.66 5.56
C THR A 23 -1.66 -0.34 4.81
N PHE A 24 -2.81 0.30 4.63
CA PHE A 24 -2.88 1.61 4.01
C PHE A 24 -4.09 2.40 4.48
N ASP A 25 -3.96 3.72 4.47
CA ASP A 25 -5.06 4.63 4.72
C ASP A 25 -5.76 5.00 3.42
N VAL A 26 -7.08 5.04 3.47
CA VAL A 26 -7.92 5.65 2.45
C VAL A 26 -8.27 7.05 2.92
N ALA A 27 -7.79 8.04 2.19
CA ALA A 27 -8.09 9.44 2.43
C ALA A 27 -9.10 9.96 1.41
N MET A 28 -9.90 10.94 1.84
CA MET A 28 -10.85 11.63 0.99
C MET A 28 -10.89 13.09 1.37
N GLN A 29 -10.64 13.98 0.40
CA GLN A 29 -10.55 15.43 0.65
C GLN A 29 -9.53 15.79 1.74
N GLY A 30 -8.43 15.04 1.82
CA GLY A 30 -7.38 15.25 2.83
C GLY A 30 -7.65 14.64 4.21
N TYR A 31 -8.79 13.97 4.41
CA TYR A 31 -9.12 13.30 5.67
C TYR A 31 -9.04 11.78 5.52
N VAL A 32 -8.34 11.11 6.43
CA VAL A 32 -8.34 9.64 6.52
C VAL A 32 -9.74 9.18 6.94
N ILE A 33 -10.37 8.35 6.12
CA ILE A 33 -11.73 7.83 6.36
C ILE A 33 -11.76 6.35 6.75
N THR A 34 -10.79 5.56 6.28
CA THR A 34 -10.69 4.13 6.58
C THR A 34 -9.24 3.70 6.50
N THR A 35 -8.74 2.98 7.50
CA THR A 35 -7.50 2.20 7.41
C THR A 35 -7.85 0.78 7.00
N VAL A 36 -7.09 0.22 6.06
CA VAL A 36 -7.29 -1.13 5.53
C VAL A 36 -6.06 -1.97 5.84
N ASP A 37 -6.29 -3.11 6.48
CA ASP A 37 -5.29 -4.15 6.68
C ASP A 37 -5.70 -5.39 5.90
N ALA A 38 -4.87 -5.86 4.98
CA ALA A 38 -5.25 -6.97 4.12
C ALA A 38 -4.07 -7.89 3.78
N PRO A 39 -4.30 -9.22 3.74
CA PRO A 39 -3.28 -10.14 3.22
C PRO A 39 -3.09 -9.93 1.72
N LEU A 40 -1.85 -10.09 1.28
CA LEU A 40 -1.47 -10.13 -0.13
C LEU A 40 -1.36 -11.58 -0.59
N MET A 41 -2.05 -11.93 -1.67
CA MET A 41 -1.96 -13.23 -2.33
C MET A 41 -1.50 -13.01 -3.77
N SER A 42 -0.35 -13.57 -4.13
CA SER A 42 0.28 -13.38 -5.46
C SER A 42 0.40 -11.91 -5.88
N GLY A 43 0.73 -11.04 -4.91
CA GLY A 43 0.90 -9.59 -5.13
C GLY A 43 -0.41 -8.80 -5.23
N ARG A 44 -1.57 -9.42 -5.01
CA ARG A 44 -2.89 -8.75 -5.01
C ARG A 44 -3.50 -8.73 -3.62
N ILE A 45 -4.35 -7.74 -3.37
CA ILE A 45 -5.08 -7.61 -2.11
C ILE A 45 -6.17 -8.68 -2.07
N LEU A 46 -6.14 -9.53 -1.04
CA LEU A 46 -7.20 -10.50 -0.79
C LEU A 46 -8.34 -9.84 -0.01
N TRP A 47 -9.18 -9.08 -0.73
CA TRP A 47 -10.27 -8.26 -0.15
C TRP A 47 -11.29 -9.03 0.69
N SER A 48 -11.46 -10.34 0.48
CA SER A 48 -12.34 -11.19 1.29
C SER A 48 -11.84 -11.37 2.73
N HIS A 49 -10.58 -11.05 2.99
CA HIS A 49 -9.92 -11.17 4.31
C HIS A 49 -9.35 -9.83 4.77
N ALA A 50 -9.76 -8.73 4.15
CA ALA A 50 -9.36 -7.40 4.55
C ALA A 50 -10.16 -6.96 5.79
N ALA A 51 -9.47 -6.36 6.76
CA ALA A 51 -10.07 -5.63 7.86
C ALA A 51 -10.20 -4.16 7.47
N PHE A 52 -11.38 -3.59 7.74
CA PHE A 52 -11.69 -2.18 7.47
C PHE A 52 -11.92 -1.47 8.80
N HIS A 53 -11.04 -0.53 9.12
CA HIS A 53 -11.12 0.28 10.32
C HIS A 53 -11.51 1.71 9.93
N GLY A 54 -12.80 2.04 9.99
CA GLY A 54 -13.25 3.40 9.66
C GLY A 54 -14.73 3.52 9.31
N PHE A 55 -15.03 4.54 8.50
CA PHE A 55 -16.40 5.02 8.27
C PHE A 55 -17.17 4.28 7.18
N ARG A 56 -16.50 3.48 6.33
CA ARG A 56 -17.17 2.79 5.22
C ARG A 56 -16.45 1.54 4.74
N ASP A 57 -17.26 0.68 4.13
CA ASP A 57 -16.82 -0.36 3.19
C ASP A 57 -16.67 0.21 1.77
N PHE A 58 -16.05 -0.61 0.90
CA PHE A 58 -15.76 -0.29 -0.49
C PHE A 58 -16.44 -1.27 -1.45
N ASP A 59 -17.03 -0.73 -2.52
CA ASP A 59 -17.62 -1.53 -3.59
C ASP A 59 -16.52 -2.17 -4.49
N PRO A 60 -16.86 -3.10 -5.40
CA PRO A 60 -15.88 -3.77 -6.25
C PRO A 60 -15.07 -2.84 -7.16
N LYS A 61 -15.66 -1.73 -7.62
CA LYS A 61 -14.97 -0.74 -8.46
C LYS A 61 -13.97 0.04 -7.61
N GLU A 62 -14.39 0.51 -6.45
CA GLU A 62 -13.54 1.21 -5.49
C GLU A 62 -12.35 0.35 -5.05
N LYS A 63 -12.58 -0.94 -4.77
CA LYS A 63 -11.52 -1.91 -4.46
C LYS A 63 -10.50 -2.06 -5.59
N THR A 64 -10.97 -2.11 -6.85
CA THR A 64 -10.09 -2.19 -8.02
C THR A 64 -9.21 -0.94 -8.16
N GLU A 65 -9.80 0.24 -7.92
CA GLU A 65 -9.07 1.51 -7.98
C GLU A 65 -8.02 1.63 -6.87
N LEU A 66 -8.38 1.24 -5.64
CA LEU A 66 -7.47 1.20 -4.50
C LEU A 66 -6.33 0.20 -4.72
N GLU A 67 -6.62 -1.00 -5.22
CA GLU A 67 -5.59 -2.02 -5.52
C GLU A 67 -4.60 -1.50 -6.56
N ALA A 68 -5.07 -0.81 -7.60
CA ALA A 68 -4.19 -0.19 -8.59
C ALA A 68 -3.32 0.94 -7.97
N ALA A 69 -3.87 1.72 -7.04
CA ALA A 69 -3.13 2.78 -6.35
C ALA A 69 -2.05 2.21 -5.41
N VAL A 70 -2.40 1.23 -4.58
CA VAL A 70 -1.47 0.49 -3.73
C VAL A 70 -0.37 -0.16 -4.57
N GLY A 71 -0.74 -0.84 -5.67
CA GLY A 71 0.22 -1.49 -6.56
C GLY A 71 1.26 -0.51 -7.12
N ARG A 72 0.84 0.70 -7.53
CA ARG A 72 1.77 1.75 -7.98
C ARG A 72 2.71 2.20 -6.87
N ILE A 73 2.22 2.36 -5.64
CA ILE A 73 3.04 2.77 -4.49
C ILE A 73 4.07 1.69 -4.18
N LEU A 74 3.64 0.44 -4.02
CA LEU A 74 4.53 -0.68 -3.68
C LEU A 74 5.58 -0.96 -4.77
N LEU A 75 5.24 -0.77 -6.05
CA LEU A 75 6.21 -0.88 -7.15
C LEU A 75 7.17 0.30 -7.21
N GLY A 76 6.72 1.51 -6.84
CA GLY A 76 7.57 2.70 -6.74
C GLY A 76 8.54 2.65 -5.56
N GLU A 77 8.12 2.11 -4.42
CA GLU A 77 8.96 1.90 -3.23
C GLU A 77 10.04 0.83 -3.47
N ALA A 78 9.74 -0.19 -4.27
CA ALA A 78 10.74 -1.19 -4.68
C ALA A 78 11.90 -0.56 -5.51
N GLY A 79 11.67 0.59 -6.14
CA GLY A 79 12.72 1.36 -6.84
C GLY A 79 13.63 2.17 -5.91
N LEU A 80 13.18 2.48 -4.69
CA LEU A 80 13.94 3.27 -3.69
C LEU A 80 14.83 2.42 -2.77
N GLN A 81 14.74 1.09 -2.85
CA GLN A 81 15.57 0.16 -2.06
C GLN A 81 16.83 -0.34 -2.80
N ILE A 82 17.07 0.09 -4.05
CA ILE A 82 18.30 -0.24 -4.82
C ILE A 82 19.24 0.97 -4.88
N GLU A 83 19.47 1.68 -3.78
CA GLU A 83 20.54 2.69 -3.70
C GLU A 83 20.99 2.89 -2.24
N GLY A 84 21.56 1.84 -1.65
CA GLY A 84 21.99 1.92 -0.24
C GLY A 84 23.12 1.01 0.22
N ASP A 85 23.67 0.11 -0.63
CA ASP A 85 24.62 -0.89 -0.12
C ASP A 85 25.85 -1.16 -1.00
N LYS A 86 26.38 -0.13 -1.70
CA LYS A 86 27.73 -0.18 -2.29
C LYS A 86 28.42 1.19 -2.30
N ALA A 87 28.81 1.70 -1.14
CA ALA A 87 29.77 2.81 -1.06
C ALA A 87 30.57 2.82 0.25
N SER A 88 31.43 1.82 0.44
CA SER A 88 32.61 1.90 1.34
C SER A 88 33.40 0.59 1.23
N GLY A 89 34.68 0.54 0.87
CA GLY A 89 35.63 1.54 0.45
C GLY A 89 36.85 0.78 -0.07
N GLN A 90 37.35 1.14 -1.24
CA GLN A 90 38.64 0.66 -1.73
C GLN A 90 39.64 1.82 -1.56
N CYS A 91 40.29 1.87 -0.39
CA CYS A 91 41.47 2.70 -0.19
C CYS A 91 42.72 1.81 -0.34
N ARG A 92 43.55 2.25 -1.27
CA ARG A 92 44.85 1.68 -1.67
C ARG A 92 45.86 1.64 -0.53
N HIS A 93 46.73 0.64 -0.55
CA HIS A 93 48.18 0.84 -0.44
C HIS A 93 48.89 -0.09 -1.42
#